data_AF-A0A496RA93-F1
#
_entry.id   AF-A0A496RA93-F1
#
_cell.length_a   1.000
_cell.length_b   1.000
_cell.length_c   1.000
_cell.angle_alpha   90.00
_cell.angle_beta   90.00
_cell.angle_gamma   90.00
#
_symmetry.space_group_name_H-M   'P 1'
#
loop_
_entity.id
_entity.type
_entity.pdbx_description
1 polymer ?
#
loop_
_entity_poly.entity_id
_entity_poly.type
_entity_poly.pdbx_seq_one_letter_code
_entity_poly.pdbx_strand_id
1 'polypeptide(L)'
;DAITKMLTLPDWEIPKIAVYPHGSKDVLSLMQLYSVFSNRDKKIILGMGAYGFFSRILYRKLGSLLTYCSGAEASGAPGHSSPVQLKNVYNLDLITPDAAVYGIIGNPVMHTRSPHLHNAGYRKCGMDAVYIPFPVDDPDLFMEFAQKLPVKGFSVTVPYKKDVIRFLDKIDPSVNQADACNTVVYTDGGYEGWNTDIEGFFKPLEKRIPLQDIKRIAIIGAGGAAGAVIRALKGLDAQIHIFNRTEEKARILSQKFDLSYHPLSSYKEIERCDLIVQTTNVGMYPLEDKTPLPGYRFRKEQIVYDLIYTPEETLFLKEAASSGCRTINGLEMLSVQGKKQFLLFTGVDYPEN
;
A
#
# COMPACT_ATOMS: atom_id res chain seq x y z
N ASP A 1 38.70 -10.88 1.56
CA ASP A 1 39.19 -12.28 1.62
C ASP A 1 38.19 -13.32 1.13
N ALA A 2 37.08 -13.56 1.82
CA ALA A 2 36.10 -14.59 1.40
C ALA A 2 35.55 -14.37 -0.02
N ILE A 3 35.13 -13.14 -0.34
CA ILE A 3 34.65 -12.76 -1.68
C ILE A 3 35.74 -12.98 -2.74
N THR A 4 36.97 -12.53 -2.48
CA THR A 4 38.12 -12.70 -3.40
C THR A 4 38.38 -14.18 -3.70
N LYS A 5 38.36 -15.04 -2.68
CA LYS A 5 38.50 -16.49 -2.85
C LYS A 5 37.36 -17.08 -3.70
N MET A 6 36.14 -16.59 -3.52
CA MET A 6 34.98 -17.02 -4.30
C MET A 6 35.07 -16.61 -5.78
N LEU A 7 35.68 -15.46 -6.08
CA LEU A 7 35.90 -15.01 -7.47
C LEU A 7 36.94 -15.87 -8.20
N THR A 8 37.90 -16.46 -7.47
CA THR A 8 38.94 -17.34 -8.03
C THR A 8 38.51 -18.80 -8.14
N LEU A 9 37.27 -19.17 -7.76
CA LEU A 9 36.81 -20.55 -7.87
C LEU A 9 36.73 -20.98 -9.34
N PRO A 10 37.04 -22.24 -9.68
CA PRO A 10 36.87 -22.79 -11.03
C PRO A 10 35.42 -22.65 -11.53
N ASP A 11 35.21 -22.60 -12.86
CA ASP A 11 33.88 -22.34 -13.46
C ASP A 11 32.82 -23.42 -13.15
N TRP A 12 33.25 -24.62 -12.79
CA TRP A 12 32.35 -25.70 -12.39
C TRP A 12 31.87 -25.57 -10.93
N GLU A 13 32.55 -24.76 -10.11
CA GLU A 13 32.11 -24.45 -8.75
C GLU A 13 31.13 -23.27 -8.72
N ILE A 14 30.08 -23.42 -7.92
CA ILE A 14 29.01 -22.42 -7.80
C ILE A 14 29.15 -21.72 -6.44
N PRO A 15 29.69 -20.50 -6.36
CA PRO A 15 29.76 -19.76 -5.12
C PRO A 15 28.34 -19.48 -4.61
N LYS A 16 28.13 -19.78 -3.32
CA LYS A 16 26.90 -19.47 -2.60
C LYS A 16 27.18 -18.43 -1.52
N ILE A 17 26.49 -17.30 -1.60
CA ILE A 17 26.58 -16.22 -0.62
C ILE A 17 25.18 -15.92 -0.10
N ALA A 18 25.01 -16.04 1.22
CA ALA A 18 23.81 -15.62 1.91
C ALA A 18 24.18 -14.55 2.93
N VAL A 19 23.54 -13.39 2.83
CA VAL A 19 23.72 -12.26 3.76
C VAL A 19 22.40 -11.91 4.42
N TYR A 20 22.45 -11.26 5.59
CA TYR A 20 21.25 -10.83 6.31
C TYR A 20 21.20 -9.30 6.34
N PRO A 21 20.65 -8.63 5.31
CA PRO A 21 20.53 -7.18 5.32
C PRO A 21 19.57 -6.70 6.43
N HIS A 22 20.01 -5.71 7.20
CA HIS A 22 19.25 -5.13 8.32
C HIS A 22 18.59 -3.78 7.99
N GLY A 23 18.90 -3.19 6.83
CA GLY A 23 18.39 -1.89 6.38
C GLY A 23 18.71 -1.58 4.91
N SER A 24 18.28 -0.42 4.41
CA SER A 24 18.48 -0.01 3.01
C SER A 24 19.97 0.07 2.61
N LYS A 25 20.86 0.43 3.54
CA LYS A 25 22.32 0.45 3.29
C LYS A 25 22.89 -0.94 2.99
N ASP A 26 22.43 -1.96 3.69
CA ASP A 26 22.86 -3.34 3.46
C ASP A 26 22.27 -3.87 2.15
N VAL A 27 21.08 -3.42 1.76
CA VAL A 27 20.48 -3.73 0.45
C VAL A 27 21.36 -3.20 -0.69
N LEU A 28 21.88 -1.97 -0.58
CA LEU A 28 22.83 -1.45 -1.58
C LEU A 28 24.15 -2.23 -1.59
N SER A 29 24.62 -2.67 -0.43
CA SER A 29 25.81 -3.52 -0.32
C SER A 29 25.59 -4.90 -0.95
N LEU A 30 24.38 -5.47 -0.81
CA LEU A 30 23.95 -6.68 -1.52
C LEU A 30 23.89 -6.45 -3.03
N MET A 31 23.40 -5.30 -3.51
CA MET A 31 23.44 -4.96 -4.94
C MET A 31 24.88 -4.85 -5.46
N GLN A 32 25.78 -4.26 -4.69
CA GLN A 32 27.21 -4.20 -5.03
C GLN A 32 27.81 -5.60 -5.15
N LEU A 33 27.40 -6.53 -4.28
CA LEU A 33 27.84 -7.93 -4.36
C LEU A 33 27.43 -8.58 -5.70
N TYR A 34 26.21 -8.33 -6.19
CA TYR A 34 25.80 -8.81 -7.51
C TYR A 34 26.68 -8.24 -8.63
N SER A 35 27.02 -6.95 -8.57
CA SER A 35 27.92 -6.31 -9.54
C SER A 35 29.33 -6.93 -9.53
N VAL A 36 29.86 -7.25 -8.35
CA VAL A 36 31.18 -7.90 -8.19
C VAL A 36 31.21 -9.28 -8.86
N PHE A 37 30.09 -10.01 -8.85
CA PHE A 37 29.96 -11.34 -9.46
C PHE A 37 29.28 -11.31 -10.85
N SER A 38 29.22 -10.14 -11.50
CA SER A 38 28.56 -9.97 -12.81
C SER A 38 29.18 -10.84 -13.90
N ASN A 39 30.51 -10.92 -13.95
CA ASN A 39 31.28 -11.74 -14.91
C ASN A 39 31.24 -13.26 -14.65
N ARG A 40 30.50 -13.72 -13.64
CA ARG A 40 30.40 -15.14 -13.31
C ARG A 40 29.02 -15.67 -13.67
N ASP A 41 28.99 -16.62 -14.61
CA ASP A 41 27.76 -17.21 -15.13
C ASP A 41 26.97 -17.98 -14.06
N LYS A 42 27.68 -18.75 -13.23
CA LYS A 42 27.08 -19.56 -12.16
C LYS A 42 27.40 -18.97 -10.79
N LYS A 43 26.35 -18.49 -10.11
CA LYS A 43 26.41 -17.97 -8.74
C LYS A 43 25.07 -18.14 -8.05
N ILE A 44 25.09 -18.17 -6.72
CA ILE A 44 23.89 -18.12 -5.88
C ILE A 44 24.13 -17.05 -4.83
N ILE A 45 23.58 -15.87 -5.03
CA ILE A 45 23.60 -14.78 -4.07
C ILE A 45 22.16 -14.58 -3.58
N LEU A 46 21.98 -14.41 -2.27
CA LEU A 46 20.67 -14.09 -1.70
C LEU A 46 20.76 -13.26 -0.41
N GLY A 47 19.75 -12.42 -0.22
CA GLY A 47 19.45 -11.76 1.04
C GLY A 47 18.47 -12.57 1.88
N MET A 48 18.75 -12.66 3.17
CA MET A 48 17.86 -13.20 4.19
C MET A 48 17.01 -12.08 4.81
N GLY A 49 15.97 -12.47 5.54
CA GLY A 49 15.08 -11.51 6.20
C GLY A 49 14.24 -10.67 5.23
N ALA A 50 13.52 -9.70 5.79
CA ALA A 50 12.58 -8.85 5.05
C ALA A 50 13.28 -8.01 3.96
N TYR A 51 14.40 -7.36 4.30
CA TYR A 51 15.16 -6.53 3.35
C TYR A 51 15.79 -7.34 2.20
N GLY A 52 16.08 -8.63 2.43
CA GLY A 52 16.62 -9.51 1.40
C GLY A 52 15.56 -10.12 0.48
N PHE A 53 14.27 -9.94 0.77
CA PHE A 53 13.17 -10.65 0.11
C PHE A 53 13.16 -10.47 -1.42
N PHE A 54 13.41 -9.25 -1.91
CA PHE A 54 13.43 -8.97 -3.36
C PHE A 54 14.40 -9.88 -4.11
N SER A 55 15.55 -10.22 -3.50
CA SER A 55 16.58 -11.06 -4.13
C SER A 55 16.13 -12.49 -4.36
N ARG A 56 15.11 -12.96 -3.62
CA ARG A 56 14.53 -14.30 -3.79
C ARG A 56 13.59 -14.34 -4.99
N ILE A 57 12.86 -13.25 -5.22
CA ILE A 57 11.92 -13.11 -6.34
C ILE A 57 12.69 -12.81 -7.62
N LEU A 58 13.64 -11.87 -7.56
CA LEU A 58 14.40 -11.37 -8.71
C LEU A 58 15.69 -12.16 -8.97
N TYR A 59 15.80 -13.38 -8.45
CA TYR A 59 17.04 -14.14 -8.48
C TYR A 59 17.59 -14.32 -9.91
N ARG A 60 16.72 -14.56 -10.91
CA ARG A 60 17.11 -14.66 -12.33
C ARG A 60 17.60 -13.32 -12.88
N LYS A 61 16.86 -12.23 -12.62
CA LYS A 61 17.23 -10.87 -13.03
C LYS A 61 18.56 -10.43 -12.44
N LEU A 62 18.86 -10.87 -11.22
CA LEU A 62 20.12 -10.59 -10.53
C LEU A 62 21.24 -11.59 -10.90
N GLY A 63 20.96 -12.56 -11.78
CA GLY A 63 21.94 -13.53 -12.28
C GLY A 63 22.30 -14.67 -11.31
N SER A 64 21.47 -14.93 -10.30
CA SER A 64 21.56 -16.13 -9.47
C SER A 64 20.95 -17.34 -10.20
N LEU A 65 21.57 -18.52 -10.03
CA LEU A 65 21.13 -19.76 -10.68
C LEU A 65 19.80 -20.29 -10.12
N LEU A 66 19.60 -20.16 -8.80
CA LEU A 66 18.40 -20.64 -8.12
C LEU A 66 18.10 -19.78 -6.88
N THR A 67 16.85 -19.89 -6.42
CA THR A 67 16.37 -19.31 -5.15
C THR A 67 15.86 -20.42 -4.23
N TYR A 68 15.70 -20.09 -2.95
CA TYR A 68 15.24 -21.03 -1.93
C TYR A 68 13.90 -20.59 -1.36
N CYS A 69 13.03 -21.57 -1.12
CA CYS A 69 11.78 -21.43 -0.39
C CYS A 69 11.73 -22.46 0.76
N SER A 70 10.86 -22.23 1.73
CA SER A 70 10.63 -23.14 2.86
C SER A 70 9.23 -23.77 2.77
N GLY A 71 9.07 -24.96 3.35
CA GLY A 71 7.77 -25.64 3.45
C GLY A 71 6.76 -24.86 4.27
N ALA A 72 5.47 -25.19 4.10
CA ALA A 72 4.33 -24.42 4.64
C ALA A 72 4.36 -24.19 6.16
N GLU A 73 5.01 -25.07 6.94
CA GLU A 73 5.04 -25.00 8.42
C GLU A 73 6.06 -23.98 8.97
N ALA A 74 6.94 -23.42 8.14
CA ALA A 74 7.95 -22.43 8.56
C ALA A 74 7.51 -20.96 8.35
N SER A 75 6.22 -20.71 8.11
CA SER A 75 5.67 -19.46 7.55
C SER A 75 5.60 -18.23 8.49
N GLY A 76 6.35 -18.22 9.60
CA GLY A 76 6.22 -17.19 10.65
C GLY A 76 7.19 -16.00 10.57
N ALA A 77 8.32 -16.10 9.86
CA ALA A 77 9.37 -15.08 9.90
C ALA A 77 9.30 -14.11 8.70
N PRO A 78 9.49 -12.79 8.92
CA PRO A 78 9.57 -11.81 7.83
C PRO A 78 10.62 -12.17 6.77
N GLY A 79 10.21 -12.28 5.51
CA GLY A 79 11.08 -12.65 4.40
C GLY A 79 11.08 -14.14 4.03
N HIS A 80 10.31 -14.98 4.71
CA HIS A 80 10.04 -16.35 4.26
C HIS A 80 9.08 -16.38 3.07
N SER A 81 9.29 -17.30 2.14
CA SER A 81 8.42 -17.54 0.99
C SER A 81 8.15 -19.02 0.84
N SER A 82 6.88 -19.40 0.79
CA SER A 82 6.51 -20.77 0.42
C SER A 82 6.55 -20.94 -1.10
N PRO A 83 6.73 -22.17 -1.63
CA PRO A 83 6.63 -22.43 -3.06
C PRO A 83 5.31 -21.93 -3.66
N VAL A 84 4.21 -22.09 -2.90
CA VAL A 84 2.87 -21.64 -3.28
C VAL A 84 2.82 -20.12 -3.42
N GLN A 85 3.43 -19.38 -2.50
CA GLN A 85 3.46 -17.92 -2.57
C GLN A 85 4.33 -17.44 -3.75
N LEU A 86 5.52 -18.02 -3.93
CA LEU A 86 6.40 -17.67 -5.05
C LEU A 86 5.71 -17.89 -6.40
N LYS A 87 4.99 -19.00 -6.55
CA LYS A 87 4.27 -19.31 -7.79
C LYS A 87 3.01 -18.46 -7.95
N ASN A 88 2.10 -18.50 -6.99
CA ASN A 88 0.74 -17.97 -7.18
C ASN A 88 0.62 -16.46 -6.94
N VAL A 89 1.50 -15.89 -6.10
CA VAL A 89 1.50 -14.46 -5.79
C VAL A 89 2.55 -13.71 -6.59
N TYR A 90 3.76 -14.26 -6.76
CA TYR A 90 4.86 -13.56 -7.45
C TYR A 90 5.14 -14.06 -8.87
N ASN A 91 4.34 -14.99 -9.39
CA ASN A 91 4.42 -15.47 -10.76
C ASN A 91 5.83 -15.96 -11.16
N LEU A 92 6.57 -16.59 -10.24
CA LEU A 92 8.00 -16.88 -10.44
C LEU A 92 8.28 -17.78 -11.66
N ASP A 93 7.29 -18.56 -12.11
CA ASP A 93 7.31 -19.38 -13.32
C ASP A 93 7.03 -18.60 -14.62
N LEU A 94 6.44 -17.40 -14.52
CA LEU A 94 6.07 -16.57 -15.66
C LEU A 94 7.04 -15.42 -15.94
N ILE A 95 7.84 -15.02 -14.94
CA ILE A 95 8.74 -13.86 -15.08
C ILE A 95 10.11 -14.24 -15.65
N THR A 96 10.60 -13.42 -16.58
CA THR A 96 11.93 -13.56 -17.20
C THR A 96 12.98 -12.70 -16.45
N PRO A 97 14.29 -12.83 -16.77
CA PRO A 97 15.31 -11.90 -16.26
C PRO A 97 15.05 -10.43 -16.63
N ASP A 98 14.34 -10.19 -17.74
CA ASP A 98 14.07 -8.84 -18.27
C ASP A 98 12.80 -8.22 -17.70
N ALA A 99 12.04 -8.97 -16.87
CA ALA A 99 10.79 -8.53 -16.27
C ALA A 99 10.89 -7.11 -15.68
N ALA A 100 9.85 -6.32 -15.95
CA ALA A 100 9.70 -4.99 -15.36
C ALA A 100 9.42 -5.11 -13.85
N VAL A 101 10.17 -4.37 -13.05
CA VAL A 101 10.07 -4.43 -11.59
C VAL A 101 9.25 -3.26 -11.08
N TYR A 102 8.20 -3.59 -10.34
CA TYR A 102 7.36 -2.67 -9.59
C TYR A 102 7.34 -3.06 -8.12
N GLY A 103 6.81 -2.21 -7.26
CA GLY A 103 6.66 -2.62 -5.86
C GLY A 103 5.94 -1.64 -4.95
N ILE A 104 6.05 -1.91 -3.66
CA ILE A 104 5.54 -1.04 -2.60
C ILE A 104 6.62 -0.79 -1.56
N ILE A 105 6.82 0.47 -1.20
CA ILE A 105 7.72 0.86 -0.11
C ILE A 105 6.95 1.24 1.15
N GLY A 106 7.52 0.93 2.31
CA GLY A 106 6.96 1.27 3.61
C GLY A 106 7.72 0.62 4.76
N ASN A 107 7.33 0.99 5.98
CA ASN A 107 7.89 0.41 7.19
C ASN A 107 6.85 0.36 8.33
N PRO A 108 6.31 -0.82 8.68
CA PRO A 108 6.49 -2.13 8.04
C PRO A 108 5.69 -2.25 6.72
N VAL A 109 6.09 -3.14 5.81
CA VAL A 109 5.40 -3.34 4.51
C VAL A 109 5.14 -4.80 4.12
N MET A 110 5.81 -5.77 4.75
CA MET A 110 5.76 -7.18 4.31
C MET A 110 4.36 -7.83 4.39
N HIS A 111 3.43 -7.28 5.17
CA HIS A 111 2.05 -7.78 5.30
C HIS A 111 1.07 -7.22 4.25
N THR A 112 1.57 -6.42 3.30
CA THR A 112 0.76 -5.79 2.26
C THR A 112 0.07 -6.83 1.36
N ARG A 113 -1.17 -6.51 0.96
CA ARG A 113 -1.93 -7.28 -0.04
C ARG A 113 -1.70 -6.81 -1.48
N SER A 114 -1.02 -5.68 -1.72
CA SER A 114 -0.80 -5.13 -3.06
C SER A 114 -0.19 -6.11 -4.08
N PRO A 115 0.78 -6.98 -3.72
CA PRO A 115 1.30 -8.00 -4.64
C PRO A 115 0.22 -8.92 -5.19
N HIS A 116 -0.83 -9.26 -4.42
CA HIS A 116 -1.91 -10.11 -4.89
C HIS A 116 -2.74 -9.44 -5.99
N LEU A 117 -2.92 -8.12 -5.93
CA LEU A 117 -3.63 -7.36 -6.95
C LEU A 117 -2.76 -7.18 -8.20
N HIS A 118 -1.57 -6.60 -8.05
CA HIS A 118 -0.74 -6.24 -9.20
C HIS A 118 -0.24 -7.46 -9.97
N ASN A 119 0.29 -8.48 -9.28
CA ASN A 119 0.79 -9.67 -9.97
C ASN A 119 -0.34 -10.51 -10.59
N ALA A 120 -1.54 -10.50 -10.01
CA ALA A 120 -2.69 -11.13 -10.66
C ALA A 120 -3.07 -10.37 -11.95
N GLY A 121 -3.04 -9.04 -11.92
CA GLY A 121 -3.22 -8.20 -13.11
C GLY A 121 -2.18 -8.48 -14.18
N TYR A 122 -0.88 -8.47 -13.84
CA TYR A 122 0.21 -8.74 -14.78
C TYR A 122 0.07 -10.11 -15.44
N ARG A 123 -0.25 -11.15 -14.66
CA ARG A 123 -0.49 -12.50 -15.16
C ARG A 123 -1.68 -12.55 -16.13
N LYS A 124 -2.80 -11.91 -15.79
CA LYS A 124 -3.99 -11.87 -16.66
C LYS A 124 -3.73 -11.13 -17.97
N CYS A 125 -2.90 -10.09 -17.94
CA CYS A 125 -2.52 -9.33 -19.13
C CYS A 125 -1.33 -9.91 -19.90
N GLY A 126 -0.76 -11.05 -19.46
CA GLY A 126 0.43 -11.64 -20.09
C GLY A 126 1.67 -10.74 -20.03
N MET A 127 1.77 -9.87 -19.02
CA MET A 127 2.87 -8.92 -18.86
C MET A 127 4.06 -9.58 -18.15
N ASP A 128 5.26 -9.44 -18.73
CA ASP A 128 6.51 -9.81 -18.07
C ASP A 128 6.91 -8.76 -17.02
N ALA A 129 6.20 -8.79 -15.89
CA ALA A 129 6.34 -7.82 -14.81
C ALA A 129 6.09 -8.47 -13.45
N VAL A 130 6.69 -7.89 -12.41
CA VAL A 130 6.52 -8.34 -11.03
C VAL A 130 6.41 -7.15 -10.08
N TYR A 131 5.55 -7.30 -9.07
CA TYR A 131 5.31 -6.35 -8.01
C TYR A 131 5.75 -6.95 -6.66
N ILE A 132 6.66 -6.26 -5.96
CA ILE A 132 7.35 -6.79 -4.77
C ILE A 132 7.27 -5.80 -3.59
N PRO A 133 7.10 -6.26 -2.33
CA PRO A 133 7.30 -5.40 -1.17
C PRO A 133 8.78 -5.10 -0.94
N PHE A 134 9.10 -3.82 -0.74
CA PHE A 134 10.42 -3.33 -0.40
C PHE A 134 10.37 -2.66 0.99
N PRO A 135 10.81 -3.33 2.06
CA PRO A 135 11.05 -2.68 3.33
C PRO A 135 12.10 -1.59 3.16
N VAL A 136 11.83 -0.41 3.70
CA VAL A 136 12.70 0.76 3.60
C VAL A 136 12.81 1.35 5.01
N ASP A 137 14.01 1.71 5.45
CA ASP A 137 14.25 2.58 6.60
C ASP A 137 14.66 3.99 6.16
N ASP A 138 15.39 4.07 5.04
CA ASP A 138 15.87 5.31 4.41
C ASP A 138 15.38 5.43 2.94
N PRO A 139 14.49 6.41 2.63
CA PRO A 139 14.00 6.66 1.27
C PRO A 139 15.07 7.08 0.27
N ASP A 140 16.10 7.84 0.67
CA ASP A 140 17.16 8.29 -0.26
C ASP A 140 17.94 7.07 -0.78
N LEU A 141 18.28 6.14 0.13
CA LEU A 141 18.94 4.88 -0.23
C LEU A 141 18.04 3.97 -1.08
N PHE A 142 16.72 3.99 -0.85
CA PHE A 142 15.78 3.29 -1.73
C PHE A 142 15.78 3.89 -3.14
N MET A 143 15.84 5.21 -3.30
CA MET A 143 15.91 5.83 -4.62
C MET A 143 17.20 5.45 -5.37
N GLU A 144 18.34 5.37 -4.67
CA GLU A 144 19.57 4.83 -5.27
C GLU A 144 19.40 3.37 -5.70
N PHE A 145 18.79 2.54 -4.86
CA PHE A 145 18.49 1.14 -5.18
C PHE A 145 17.56 1.02 -6.39
N ALA A 146 16.50 1.83 -6.45
CA ALA A 146 15.52 1.84 -7.53
C ALA A 146 16.16 2.16 -8.88
N GLN A 147 17.16 3.05 -8.90
CA GLN A 147 17.94 3.36 -10.11
C GLN A 147 18.88 2.21 -10.51
N LYS A 148 19.54 1.54 -9.55
CA LYS A 148 20.42 0.39 -9.84
C LYS A 148 19.67 -0.85 -10.31
N LEU A 149 18.45 -1.09 -9.84
CA LEU A 149 17.60 -2.25 -10.20
C LEU A 149 16.63 -1.99 -11.37
N PRO A 150 16.71 -0.82 -12.01
CA PRO A 150 15.59 -0.10 -12.66
C PRO A 150 14.16 -0.48 -12.22
N VAL A 151 13.71 0.02 -11.07
CA VAL A 151 12.29 -0.07 -10.64
C VAL A 151 11.46 0.92 -11.45
N LYS A 152 10.45 0.42 -12.17
CA LYS A 152 9.62 1.20 -13.11
C LYS A 152 8.48 1.98 -12.47
N GLY A 153 8.08 1.59 -11.26
CA GLY A 153 7.08 2.32 -10.49
C GLY A 153 6.85 1.64 -9.15
N PHE A 154 6.42 2.41 -8.16
CA PHE A 154 6.15 1.88 -6.84
C PHE A 154 5.03 2.61 -6.13
N SER A 155 4.25 1.88 -5.36
CA SER A 155 3.32 2.44 -4.40
C SER A 155 4.06 2.82 -3.12
N VAL A 156 3.55 3.82 -2.41
CA VAL A 156 4.16 4.35 -1.19
C VAL A 156 3.13 4.26 -0.07
N THR A 157 3.50 3.60 1.02
CA THR A 157 2.69 3.54 2.24
C THR A 157 3.40 4.22 3.41
N VAL A 158 2.79 4.15 4.60
CA VAL A 158 3.34 4.71 5.84
C VAL A 158 4.78 4.22 6.05
N PRO A 159 5.70 5.09 6.51
CA PRO A 159 5.52 6.53 6.80
C PRO A 159 5.83 7.48 5.63
N TYR A 160 6.22 6.96 4.46
CA TYR A 160 6.95 7.72 3.45
C TYR A 160 6.11 8.53 2.46
N LYS A 161 4.78 8.52 2.56
CA LYS A 161 3.89 9.20 1.59
C LYS A 161 4.19 10.69 1.39
N LYS A 162 4.78 11.36 2.39
CA LYS A 162 5.23 12.75 2.26
C LYS A 162 6.69 12.86 1.82
N ASP A 163 7.55 12.03 2.40
CA ASP A 163 9.00 12.10 2.18
C ASP A 163 9.35 11.89 0.71
N VAL A 164 8.62 11.02 0.02
CA VAL A 164 8.88 10.73 -1.40
C VAL A 164 8.69 11.93 -2.32
N ILE A 165 7.91 12.95 -1.91
CA ILE A 165 7.57 14.10 -2.76
C ILE A 165 8.83 14.85 -3.20
N ARG A 166 9.88 14.88 -2.37
CA ARG A 166 11.15 15.58 -2.69
C ARG A 166 11.94 14.95 -3.84
N PHE A 167 11.61 13.71 -4.24
CA PHE A 167 12.30 12.99 -5.30
C PHE A 167 11.57 13.04 -6.64
N LEU A 168 10.44 13.75 -6.71
CA LEU A 168 9.56 13.75 -7.88
C LEU A 168 9.88 14.93 -8.78
N ASP A 169 10.04 14.64 -10.07
CA ASP A 169 10.25 15.63 -11.11
C ASP A 169 8.94 16.33 -11.48
N LYS A 170 7.81 15.60 -11.35
CA LYS A 170 6.47 16.12 -11.60
C LYS A 170 5.46 15.50 -10.65
N ILE A 171 4.46 16.29 -10.25
CA ILE A 171 3.37 15.84 -9.40
C ILE A 171 2.01 16.14 -10.03
N ASP A 172 1.10 15.18 -9.94
CA ASP A 172 -0.31 15.37 -10.29
C ASP A 172 -1.02 16.24 -9.23
N PRO A 173 -2.05 17.04 -9.59
CA PRO A 173 -2.82 17.84 -8.63
C PRO A 173 -3.36 17.04 -7.43
N SER A 174 -3.63 15.74 -7.60
CA SER A 174 -4.05 14.85 -6.50
C SER A 174 -3.04 14.78 -5.35
N VAL A 175 -1.73 14.91 -5.62
CA VAL A 175 -0.68 14.92 -4.59
C VAL A 175 -0.80 16.15 -3.70
N ASN A 176 -1.04 17.32 -4.31
CA ASN A 176 -1.21 18.58 -3.58
C ASN A 176 -2.52 18.58 -2.77
N GLN A 177 -3.59 18.05 -3.34
CA GLN A 177 -4.87 17.90 -2.63
C GLN A 177 -4.72 16.98 -1.41
N ALA A 178 -4.05 15.84 -1.56
CA ALA A 178 -3.83 14.89 -0.48
C ALA A 178 -2.72 15.29 0.50
N ASP A 179 -1.82 16.21 0.13
CA ASP A 179 -0.57 16.49 0.85
C ASP A 179 0.21 15.19 1.11
N ALA A 180 0.22 14.31 0.11
CA ALA A 180 0.76 12.95 0.14
C ALA A 180 0.83 12.36 -1.26
N CYS A 181 1.89 11.62 -1.56
CA CYS A 181 2.04 10.80 -2.76
C CYS A 181 2.00 9.32 -2.36
N ASN A 182 1.09 8.53 -2.95
CA ASN A 182 1.00 7.09 -2.69
C ASN A 182 1.43 6.25 -3.91
N THR A 183 1.76 6.88 -5.04
CA THR A 183 2.04 6.23 -6.32
C THR A 183 3.12 7.01 -7.07
N VAL A 184 4.23 6.35 -7.37
CA VAL A 184 5.36 6.93 -8.12
C VAL A 184 5.58 6.12 -9.39
N VAL A 185 5.64 6.79 -10.54
CA VAL A 185 5.85 6.17 -11.85
C VAL A 185 7.14 6.72 -12.45
N TYR A 186 8.01 5.84 -12.94
CA TYR A 186 9.20 6.27 -13.68
C TYR A 186 8.85 6.41 -15.17
N THR A 187 9.10 7.59 -15.72
CA THR A 187 8.84 7.96 -17.12
C THR A 187 10.12 8.47 -17.78
N ASP A 188 10.08 8.77 -19.08
CA ASP A 188 11.20 9.39 -19.79
C ASP A 188 11.58 10.77 -19.22
N GLY A 189 10.62 11.45 -18.56
CA GLY A 189 10.82 12.73 -17.89
C GLY A 189 11.24 12.62 -16.41
N GLY A 190 11.52 11.42 -15.91
CA GLY A 190 11.84 11.15 -14.51
C GLY A 190 10.66 10.61 -13.71
N TYR A 191 10.69 10.83 -12.40
CA TYR A 191 9.69 10.31 -11.46
C TYR A 191 8.45 11.22 -11.39
N GLU A 192 7.29 10.67 -11.74
CA GLU A 192 6.00 11.34 -11.61
C GLU A 192 5.21 10.82 -10.40
N GLY A 193 4.64 11.72 -9.61
CA GLY A 193 3.84 11.42 -8.42
C GLY A 193 2.35 11.55 -8.59
N TRP A 194 1.61 10.61 -8.01
CA TRP A 194 0.15 10.59 -7.99
C TRP A 194 -0.38 10.24 -6.59
N ASN A 195 -1.61 10.68 -6.29
CA ASN A 195 -2.38 10.19 -5.17
C ASN A 195 -3.67 9.50 -5.65
N THR A 196 -3.68 8.17 -5.57
CA THR A 196 -4.84 7.35 -5.96
C THR A 196 -5.79 7.06 -4.80
N ASP A 197 -5.43 7.43 -3.56
CA ASP A 197 -6.30 7.23 -2.39
C ASP A 197 -7.55 8.13 -2.48
N ILE A 198 -7.43 9.34 -3.05
CA ILE A 198 -8.57 10.24 -3.28
C ILE A 198 -9.61 9.58 -4.19
N GLU A 199 -9.18 9.12 -5.37
CA GLU A 199 -10.06 8.40 -6.30
C GLU A 199 -10.59 7.11 -5.67
N GLY A 200 -9.74 6.40 -4.92
CA GLY A 200 -10.10 5.24 -4.13
C GLY A 200 -11.25 5.52 -3.16
N PHE A 201 -11.25 6.69 -2.52
CA PHE A 201 -12.30 7.10 -1.60
C PHE A 201 -13.60 7.47 -2.33
N PHE A 202 -13.54 8.28 -3.39
CA PHE A 202 -14.74 8.80 -4.04
C PHE A 202 -15.47 7.81 -4.94
N LYS A 203 -14.77 6.97 -5.72
CA LYS A 203 -15.44 6.05 -6.66
C LYS A 203 -16.43 5.08 -5.99
N PRO A 204 -16.13 4.47 -4.82
CA PRO A 204 -17.12 3.69 -4.09
C PRO A 204 -18.33 4.54 -3.69
N LEU A 205 -18.12 5.79 -3.26
CA LEU A 205 -19.19 6.71 -2.85
C LEU A 205 -20.10 7.13 -4.01
N GLU A 206 -19.52 7.46 -5.17
CA GLU A 206 -20.25 7.82 -6.40
C GLU A 206 -21.20 6.71 -6.88
N LYS A 207 -20.85 5.44 -6.63
CA LYS A 207 -21.73 4.30 -6.95
C LYS A 207 -22.95 4.21 -6.05
N ARG A 208 -22.98 4.92 -4.92
CA ARG A 208 -24.09 4.90 -3.95
C ARG A 208 -24.90 6.18 -3.96
N ILE A 209 -24.30 7.33 -4.28
CA ILE A 209 -24.97 8.63 -4.30
C ILE A 209 -24.26 9.62 -5.25
N PRO A 210 -25.01 10.52 -5.91
CA PRO A 210 -24.43 11.71 -6.51
C PRO A 210 -23.74 12.56 -5.44
N LEU A 211 -22.46 12.89 -5.63
CA LEU A 211 -21.67 13.60 -4.60
C LEU A 211 -22.29 14.95 -4.20
N GLN A 212 -22.94 15.64 -5.12
CA GLN A 212 -23.65 16.91 -4.88
C GLN A 212 -24.81 16.80 -3.89
N ASP A 213 -25.35 15.60 -3.66
CA ASP A 213 -26.46 15.36 -2.73
C ASP A 213 -25.96 15.19 -1.30
N ILE A 214 -24.65 15.02 -1.09
CA ILE A 214 -24.04 14.95 0.23
C ILE A 214 -23.86 16.37 0.73
N LYS A 215 -24.65 16.78 1.75
CA LYS A 215 -24.59 18.13 2.32
C LYS A 215 -23.88 18.16 3.66
N ARG A 216 -23.94 17.08 4.43
CA ARG A 216 -23.34 17.00 5.78
C ARG A 216 -22.61 15.68 5.98
N ILE A 217 -21.37 15.75 6.45
CA ILE A 217 -20.47 14.61 6.61
C ILE A 217 -20.01 14.50 8.05
N ALA A 218 -20.19 13.33 8.66
CA ALA A 218 -19.63 12.99 9.96
C ALA A 218 -18.35 12.17 9.77
N ILE A 219 -17.21 12.70 10.23
CA ILE A 219 -15.95 11.97 10.32
C ILE A 219 -15.80 11.44 11.73
N ILE A 220 -15.86 10.13 11.90
CA ILE A 220 -15.68 9.47 13.19
C ILE A 220 -14.20 9.13 13.36
N GLY A 221 -13.56 9.83 14.30
CA GLY A 221 -12.12 9.77 14.56
C GLY A 221 -11.40 11.08 14.28
N ALA A 222 -10.26 11.28 14.96
CA ALA A 222 -9.39 12.44 14.78
C ALA A 222 -7.91 12.02 14.58
N GLY A 223 -7.70 10.91 13.89
CA GLY A 223 -6.36 10.37 13.58
C GLY A 223 -5.84 10.78 12.19
N GLY A 224 -4.74 10.13 11.76
CA GLY A 224 -4.16 10.37 10.43
C GLY A 224 -5.13 10.06 9.28
N ALA A 225 -5.91 8.98 9.40
CA ALA A 225 -6.93 8.61 8.42
C ALA A 225 -8.04 9.67 8.30
N ALA A 226 -8.49 10.25 9.44
CA ALA A 226 -9.43 11.36 9.44
C ALA A 226 -8.89 12.56 8.65
N GLY A 227 -7.63 12.94 8.91
CA GLY A 227 -6.97 14.02 8.17
C GLY A 227 -6.87 13.75 6.67
N ALA A 228 -6.60 12.51 6.26
CA ALA A 228 -6.54 12.12 4.85
C ALA A 228 -7.92 12.20 4.17
N VAL A 229 -8.98 11.71 4.84
CA VAL A 229 -10.36 11.82 4.34
C VAL A 229 -10.79 13.28 4.21
N ILE A 230 -10.52 14.11 5.21
CA ILE A 230 -10.84 15.55 5.17
C ILE A 230 -10.16 16.23 3.97
N ARG A 231 -8.89 15.88 3.69
CA ARG A 231 -8.17 16.40 2.52
C ARG A 231 -8.81 15.94 1.20
N ALA A 232 -9.19 14.67 1.09
CA ALA A 232 -9.92 14.19 -0.08
C ALA A 232 -11.24 14.96 -0.27
N LEU A 233 -11.98 15.22 0.81
CA LEU A 233 -13.25 15.93 0.82
C LEU A 233 -13.15 17.45 0.61
N LYS A 234 -11.95 18.05 0.59
CA LYS A 234 -11.74 19.51 0.58
C LYS A 234 -12.33 20.25 -0.65
N GLY A 235 -12.73 19.52 -1.70
CA GLY A 235 -13.39 20.08 -2.89
C GLY A 235 -14.91 19.85 -2.94
N LEU A 236 -15.49 19.17 -1.97
CA LEU A 236 -16.91 18.88 -1.95
C LEU A 236 -17.68 20.02 -1.24
N ASP A 237 -18.76 20.49 -1.84
CA ASP A 237 -19.65 21.50 -1.26
C ASP A 237 -20.54 20.88 -0.14
N ALA A 238 -19.89 20.49 0.96
CA ALA A 238 -20.50 19.80 2.09
C ALA A 238 -19.91 20.29 3.43
N GLN A 239 -20.75 20.34 4.47
CA GLN A 239 -20.33 20.63 5.83
C GLN A 239 -19.70 19.40 6.48
N ILE A 240 -18.42 19.48 6.83
CA ILE A 240 -17.69 18.40 7.47
C ILE A 240 -17.65 18.63 8.99
N HIS A 241 -18.05 17.61 9.75
CA HIS A 241 -18.07 17.59 11.20
C HIS A 241 -17.20 16.45 11.73
N ILE A 242 -16.28 16.77 12.65
CA ILE A 242 -15.38 15.78 13.27
C ILE A 242 -15.97 15.33 14.60
N PHE A 243 -16.09 14.02 14.80
CA PHE A 243 -16.57 13.40 16.03
C PHE A 243 -15.47 12.50 16.60
N ASN A 244 -15.09 12.70 17.86
CA ASN A 244 -14.06 11.86 18.47
C ASN A 244 -14.30 11.65 19.97
N ARG A 245 -13.86 10.50 20.48
CA ARG A 245 -13.97 10.16 21.91
C ARG A 245 -13.17 11.14 22.79
N THR A 246 -11.97 11.50 22.35
CA THR A 246 -11.15 12.52 23.01
C THR A 246 -11.36 13.84 22.28
N GLU A 247 -12.21 14.70 22.86
CA GLU A 247 -12.64 15.96 22.25
C GLU A 247 -11.45 16.86 21.86
N GLU A 248 -10.42 16.93 22.69
CA GLU A 248 -9.21 17.71 22.42
C GLU A 248 -8.53 17.32 21.10
N LYS A 249 -8.51 16.03 20.74
CA LYS A 249 -7.96 15.58 19.46
C LYS A 249 -8.81 16.07 18.27
N ALA A 250 -10.14 16.08 18.43
CA ALA A 250 -11.03 16.61 17.41
C ALA A 250 -10.84 18.12 17.25
N ARG A 251 -10.72 18.87 18.37
CA ARG A 251 -10.44 20.30 18.37
C ARG A 251 -9.14 20.66 17.65
N ILE A 252 -8.06 19.93 17.92
CA ILE A 252 -6.77 20.14 17.23
C ILE A 252 -6.90 19.90 15.72
N LEU A 253 -7.56 18.81 15.32
CA LEU A 253 -7.76 18.50 13.91
C LEU A 253 -8.68 19.52 13.23
N SER A 254 -9.72 19.97 13.92
CA SER A 254 -10.68 20.94 13.41
C SER A 254 -10.03 22.30 13.18
N GLN A 255 -9.17 22.76 14.08
CA GLN A 255 -8.39 23.99 13.91
C GLN A 255 -7.47 23.94 12.68
N LYS A 256 -6.88 22.77 12.42
CA LYS A 256 -6.02 22.57 11.24
C LYS A 256 -6.76 22.71 9.91
N PHE A 257 -8.03 22.37 9.88
CA PHE A 257 -8.84 22.33 8.65
C PHE A 257 -9.98 23.36 8.61
N ASP A 258 -10.10 24.19 9.65
CA ASP A 258 -11.20 25.14 9.85
C ASP A 258 -12.59 24.48 9.78
N LEU A 259 -12.77 23.41 10.57
CA LEU A 259 -14.00 22.60 10.59
C LEU A 259 -14.71 22.66 11.95
N SER A 260 -15.98 22.25 11.95
CA SER A 260 -16.72 21.99 13.18
C SER A 260 -16.30 20.66 13.81
N TYR A 261 -16.28 20.60 15.14
CA TYR A 261 -16.05 19.37 15.89
C TYR A 261 -17.07 19.19 17.00
N HIS A 262 -17.26 17.94 17.41
CA HIS A 262 -18.20 17.55 18.46
C HIS A 262 -17.65 16.37 19.28
N PRO A 263 -18.05 16.22 20.55
CA PRO A 263 -17.81 14.98 21.27
C PRO A 263 -18.55 13.82 20.56
N LEU A 264 -17.99 12.61 20.64
CA LEU A 264 -18.56 11.42 19.98
C LEU A 264 -20.01 11.12 20.42
N SER A 265 -20.38 11.51 21.64
CA SER A 265 -21.72 11.35 22.19
C SER A 265 -22.79 12.27 21.59
N SER A 266 -22.41 13.23 20.72
CA SER A 266 -23.34 14.15 20.05
C SER A 266 -24.12 13.48 18.91
N TYR A 267 -24.84 12.40 19.19
CA TYR A 267 -25.57 11.59 18.21
C TYR A 267 -26.61 12.38 17.41
N LYS A 268 -27.21 13.42 17.98
CA LYS A 268 -28.14 14.32 17.27
C LYS A 268 -27.49 15.07 16.10
N GLU A 269 -26.19 15.36 16.19
CA GLU A 269 -25.46 15.99 15.09
C GLU A 269 -25.04 14.96 14.03
N ILE A 270 -24.68 13.74 14.45
CA ILE A 270 -24.41 12.64 13.52
C ILE A 270 -25.66 12.26 12.73
N GLU A 271 -26.83 12.24 13.40
CA GLU A 271 -28.13 11.99 12.77
C GLU A 271 -28.40 12.95 11.61
N ARG A 272 -27.97 14.20 11.68
CA ARG A 272 -28.16 15.18 10.60
C ARG A 272 -27.22 15.00 9.41
N CYS A 273 -26.26 14.09 9.48
CA CYS A 273 -25.29 13.84 8.41
C CYS A 273 -25.82 12.83 7.39
N ASP A 274 -25.50 13.06 6.11
CA ASP A 274 -25.85 12.20 4.99
C ASP A 274 -24.81 11.08 4.81
N LEU A 275 -23.54 11.40 5.07
CA LEU A 275 -22.41 10.47 5.03
C LEU A 275 -21.74 10.37 6.41
N ILE A 276 -21.53 9.16 6.89
CA ILE A 276 -20.75 8.86 8.09
C ILE A 276 -19.51 8.08 7.64
N VAL A 277 -18.32 8.63 7.89
CA VAL A 277 -17.04 7.98 7.59
C VAL A 277 -16.34 7.59 8.89
N GLN A 278 -16.20 6.28 9.12
CA GLN A 278 -15.38 5.74 10.20
C GLN A 278 -13.91 5.78 9.79
N THR A 279 -13.07 6.37 10.64
CA THR A 279 -11.62 6.46 10.42
C THR A 279 -10.79 5.99 11.63
N THR A 280 -11.42 5.29 12.57
CA THR A 280 -10.77 4.77 13.78
C THR A 280 -10.33 3.31 13.59
N ASN A 281 -9.67 2.73 14.58
CA ASN A 281 -9.40 1.29 14.63
C ASN A 281 -10.51 0.49 15.35
N VAL A 282 -11.63 1.10 15.73
CA VAL A 282 -12.73 0.36 16.38
C VAL A 282 -13.47 -0.47 15.32
N GLY A 283 -13.49 -1.79 15.49
CA GLY A 283 -14.00 -2.75 14.51
C GLY A 283 -12.92 -3.65 13.88
N MET A 284 -11.63 -3.37 14.10
CA MET A 284 -10.51 -4.23 13.68
C MET A 284 -9.92 -4.97 14.89
N TYR A 285 -9.16 -6.06 14.69
CA TYR A 285 -8.48 -6.78 15.77
C TYR A 285 -7.68 -5.86 16.72
N PRO A 286 -7.83 -5.96 18.05
CA PRO A 286 -8.66 -6.91 18.83
C PRO A 286 -10.04 -6.34 19.28
N LEU A 287 -10.63 -5.43 18.49
CA LEU A 287 -11.85 -4.69 18.78
C LEU A 287 -12.99 -5.03 17.80
N GLU A 288 -12.99 -6.24 17.23
CA GLU A 288 -13.97 -6.66 16.22
C GLU A 288 -15.41 -6.69 16.74
N ASP A 289 -15.57 -6.90 18.05
CA ASP A 289 -16.85 -6.92 18.77
C ASP A 289 -17.36 -5.51 19.14
N LYS A 290 -16.65 -4.45 18.73
CA LYS A 290 -16.98 -3.06 19.08
C LYS A 290 -17.36 -2.24 17.86
N THR A 291 -18.26 -1.30 18.10
CA THR A 291 -18.69 -0.27 17.16
C THR A 291 -18.19 1.10 17.65
N PRO A 292 -17.78 2.02 16.75
CA PRO A 292 -17.39 3.37 17.14
C PRO A 292 -18.58 4.22 17.63
N LEU A 293 -19.82 3.82 17.36
CA LEU A 293 -21.05 4.54 17.73
C LEU A 293 -22.00 3.65 18.56
N PRO A 294 -21.62 3.23 19.78
CA PRO A 294 -22.43 2.31 20.58
C PRO A 294 -23.80 2.91 20.92
N GLY A 295 -24.86 2.19 20.57
CA GLY A 295 -26.25 2.60 20.81
C GLY A 295 -26.79 3.68 19.85
N TYR A 296 -26.01 4.09 18.85
CA TYR A 296 -26.48 4.96 17.79
C TYR A 296 -27.47 4.21 16.88
N ARG A 297 -28.55 4.88 16.48
CA ARG A 297 -29.53 4.33 15.54
C ARG A 297 -29.35 5.02 14.20
N PHE A 298 -28.87 4.27 13.21
CA PHE A 298 -28.71 4.78 11.86
C PHE A 298 -30.07 5.03 11.19
N ARG A 299 -30.12 6.04 10.33
CA ARG A 299 -31.26 6.32 9.45
C ARG A 299 -31.00 5.74 8.07
N LYS A 300 -32.02 5.15 7.46
CA LYS A 300 -31.95 4.45 6.16
C LYS A 300 -31.32 5.30 5.05
N GLU A 301 -31.53 6.61 5.08
CA GLU A 301 -31.05 7.55 4.07
C GLU A 301 -29.53 7.74 4.12
N GLN A 302 -28.90 7.47 5.27
CA GLN A 302 -27.48 7.67 5.49
C GLN A 302 -26.63 6.67 4.69
N ILE A 303 -25.44 7.14 4.35
CA ILE A 303 -24.37 6.33 3.78
C ILE A 303 -23.32 6.14 4.85
N VAL A 304 -22.89 4.90 5.02
CA VAL A 304 -21.95 4.54 6.07
C VAL A 304 -20.71 3.93 5.42
N TYR A 305 -19.58 4.61 5.55
CA TYR A 305 -18.31 4.23 4.97
C TYR A 305 -17.32 3.89 6.08
N ASP A 306 -16.90 2.63 6.15
CA ASP A 306 -15.85 2.18 7.05
C ASP A 306 -14.54 1.99 6.29
N LEU A 307 -13.46 2.66 6.71
CA LEU A 307 -12.14 2.48 6.10
C LEU A 307 -11.45 1.18 6.54
N ILE A 308 -11.99 0.50 7.57
CA ILE A 308 -11.55 -0.84 7.93
C ILE A 308 -11.97 -1.82 6.83
N TYR A 309 -11.04 -2.67 6.41
CA TYR A 309 -11.26 -3.73 5.42
C TYR A 309 -11.03 -5.15 5.97
N THR A 310 -10.50 -5.25 7.19
CA THR A 310 -10.32 -6.52 7.91
C THR A 310 -10.84 -6.33 9.33
N PRO A 311 -11.94 -6.99 9.73
CA PRO A 311 -12.75 -7.94 8.94
C PRO A 311 -13.48 -7.28 7.76
N GLU A 312 -13.97 -8.11 6.83
CA GLU A 312 -14.77 -7.64 5.67
C GLU A 312 -16.10 -6.99 6.11
N GLU A 313 -16.63 -7.39 7.26
CA GLU A 313 -17.86 -6.80 7.80
C GLU A 313 -17.68 -6.49 9.29
N THR A 314 -17.40 -5.22 9.60
CA THR A 314 -17.29 -4.71 10.96
C THR A 314 -18.67 -4.64 11.63
N LEU A 315 -18.71 -4.62 12.97
CA LEU A 315 -19.98 -4.43 13.69
C LEU A 315 -20.68 -3.13 13.29
N PHE A 316 -19.90 -2.07 13.03
CA PHE A 316 -20.40 -0.78 12.53
C PHE A 316 -21.17 -0.90 11.20
N LEU A 317 -20.60 -1.61 10.23
CA LEU A 317 -21.27 -1.84 8.94
C LEU A 317 -22.49 -2.74 9.09
N LYS A 318 -22.45 -3.77 9.96
CA LYS A 318 -23.60 -4.64 10.25
C LYS A 318 -24.78 -3.86 10.83
N GLU A 319 -24.51 -3.03 11.83
CA GLU A 319 -25.52 -2.18 12.46
C GLU A 319 -26.15 -1.22 11.43
N ALA A 320 -25.32 -0.56 10.62
CA ALA A 320 -25.80 0.32 9.56
C ALA A 320 -26.65 -0.40 8.50
N ALA A 321 -26.18 -1.56 8.02
CA ALA A 321 -26.92 -2.38 7.06
C ALA A 321 -28.27 -2.85 7.62
N SER A 322 -28.32 -3.22 8.91
CA SER A 322 -29.58 -3.62 9.57
C SER A 322 -30.62 -2.49 9.66
N SER A 323 -30.17 -1.22 9.65
CA SER A 323 -31.01 -0.04 9.54
C SER A 323 -31.39 0.33 8.09
N GLY A 324 -30.92 -0.43 7.10
CA GLY A 324 -31.17 -0.21 5.68
C GLY A 324 -30.28 0.85 5.03
N CYS A 325 -29.18 1.24 5.68
CA CYS A 325 -28.22 2.18 5.11
C CYS A 325 -27.47 1.59 3.92
N ARG A 326 -26.99 2.47 3.03
CA ARG A 326 -26.01 2.11 2.02
C ARG A 326 -24.63 2.02 2.69
N THR A 327 -24.02 0.86 2.69
CA THR A 327 -22.72 0.62 3.33
C THR A 327 -21.58 0.54 2.32
N ILE A 328 -20.39 0.96 2.73
CA ILE A 328 -19.16 0.90 1.94
C ILE A 328 -18.03 0.36 2.83
N ASN A 329 -17.39 -0.73 2.38
CA ASN A 329 -16.24 -1.33 3.06
C ASN A 329 -14.92 -0.77 2.49
N GLY A 330 -13.89 -0.67 3.34
CA GLY A 330 -12.56 -0.18 2.95
C GLY A 330 -11.86 -1.00 1.87
N LEU A 331 -12.28 -2.25 1.64
CA LEU A 331 -11.76 -3.10 0.56
C LEU A 331 -12.10 -2.52 -0.82
N GLU A 332 -13.25 -1.87 -0.97
CA GLU A 332 -13.59 -1.19 -2.23
C GLU A 332 -12.62 -0.05 -2.51
N MET A 333 -12.28 0.74 -1.49
CA MET A 333 -11.25 1.79 -1.58
C MET A 333 -9.91 1.19 -2.02
N LEU A 334 -9.47 0.12 -1.33
CA LEU A 334 -8.21 -0.57 -1.62
C LEU A 334 -8.20 -1.13 -3.04
N SER A 335 -9.32 -1.67 -3.52
CA SER A 335 -9.42 -2.17 -4.89
C SER A 335 -9.33 -1.04 -5.91
N VAL A 336 -10.06 0.06 -5.71
CA VAL A 336 -10.07 1.17 -6.68
C VAL A 336 -8.69 1.81 -6.78
N GLN A 337 -8.08 2.17 -5.64
CA GLN A 337 -6.77 2.82 -5.64
C GLN A 337 -5.70 1.93 -6.31
N GLY A 338 -5.77 0.61 -6.08
CA GLY A 338 -4.80 -0.35 -6.62
C GLY A 338 -4.99 -0.58 -8.12
N LYS A 339 -6.24 -0.61 -8.60
CA LYS A 339 -6.53 -0.65 -10.04
C LYS A 339 -6.08 0.63 -10.75
N LYS A 340 -6.25 1.80 -10.12
CA LYS A 340 -5.72 3.05 -10.66
C LYS A 340 -4.19 3.06 -10.71
N GLN A 341 -3.52 2.56 -9.67
CA GLN A 341 -2.07 2.34 -9.69
C GLN A 341 -1.64 1.42 -10.82
N PHE A 342 -2.35 0.30 -11.02
CA PHE A 342 -2.07 -0.61 -12.12
C PHE A 342 -2.15 0.08 -13.48
N LEU A 343 -3.21 0.87 -13.71
CA LEU A 343 -3.35 1.67 -14.92
C LEU A 343 -2.18 2.65 -15.09
N LEU A 344 -1.79 3.36 -14.03
CA LEU A 344 -0.67 4.31 -14.07
C LEU A 344 0.68 3.63 -14.35
N PHE A 345 0.89 2.42 -13.82
CA PHE A 345 2.12 1.66 -14.01
C PHE A 345 2.26 1.03 -15.40
N THR A 346 1.13 0.66 -16.02
CA THR A 346 1.12 -0.19 -17.21
C THR A 346 0.55 0.48 -18.46
N GLY A 347 -0.22 1.56 -18.29
CA GLY A 347 -1.01 2.17 -19.36
C GLY A 347 -2.25 1.35 -19.78
N VAL A 348 -2.58 0.27 -19.05
CA VAL A 348 -3.69 -0.63 -19.38
C VAL A 348 -4.66 -0.72 -18.22
N ASP A 349 -5.96 -0.75 -18.52
CA ASP A 349 -7.00 -0.97 -17.51
C ASP A 349 -6.84 -2.33 -16.83
N TYR A 350 -7.17 -2.39 -15.53
CA TYR A 350 -7.10 -3.64 -14.80
C TYR A 350 -8.09 -4.65 -15.39
N PRO A 351 -7.66 -5.87 -15.74
CA PRO A 351 -8.51 -6.84 -16.42
C PRO A 351 -9.69 -7.24 -15.53
N GLU A 352 -10.90 -7.14 -16.07
CA GLU A 352 -12.10 -7.66 -15.42
C GLU A 352 -12.01 -9.19 -15.28
N ASN A 353 -12.86 -9.76 -14.43
CA ASN A 353 -12.86 -11.21 -14.19
C ASN A 353 -13.50 -11.98 -15.32
#